data_AF-A0A938EM12-F1
#
_entry.id   AF-A0A938EM12-F1
#
_cell.length_a   1.000
_cell.length_b   1.000
_cell.length_c   1.000
_cell.angle_alpha   90.00
_cell.angle_beta   90.00
_cell.angle_gamma   90.00
#
_symmetry.space_group_name_H-M   'P 1'
#
loop_
_entity.id
_entity.type
_entity.pdbx_description
1 polymer ?
#
loop_
_entity_poly.entity_id
_entity_poly.type
_entity_poly.pdbx_seq_one_letter_code
_entity_poly.pdbx_strand_id
1 'polypeptide(L)'
;MDPTPDDVSPEAVAAQAEVIEILRGLIRIDTTNDGTDARPGEAAAAEYVEALLQEVGLEVERFATTSSRRQGVVARLPGSDPSRPRLLLHGHLDVVPARPEHWSVPPFGAEVIDGMVWGRGAVDMKDMDAMLIALARAWQRAGRRPQRDLVFLFLPDEEAGGQHGSHWIVDHRPDILEGVSEGVSEVGGYSLTLPDDRRLYLIQTAEKGIAWMRLVAEGAAGHGSMLTGDNAVTEVASAVSRIGQHRWPVQLSPTARHMVAAIGEAYGLELDLDDPVELARQLGPVARFIGAGTRNTANPTM
;
A
#
# COMPACT_ATOMS: atom_id res chain seq x y z
N MET A 1 -5.34 -30.91 -6.17
CA MET A 1 -6.12 -30.44 -7.33
C MET A 1 -6.11 -28.94 -7.22
N ASP A 2 -5.57 -28.24 -8.21
CA ASP A 2 -5.76 -26.79 -8.27
C ASP A 2 -7.25 -26.52 -8.50
N PRO A 3 -7.84 -25.55 -7.78
CA PRO A 3 -9.23 -25.18 -7.99
C PRO A 3 -9.41 -24.73 -9.45
N THR A 4 -10.45 -25.25 -10.09
CA THR A 4 -10.80 -24.84 -11.46
C THR A 4 -11.54 -23.49 -11.42
N PRO A 5 -11.61 -22.74 -12.54
CA PRO A 5 -12.41 -21.50 -12.61
C PRO A 5 -13.89 -21.68 -12.24
N ASP A 6 -14.39 -22.91 -12.23
CA ASP A 6 -15.75 -23.28 -11.80
C ASP A 6 -15.89 -23.50 -10.27
N ASP A 7 -14.81 -23.37 -9.49
CA ASP A 7 -14.80 -23.50 -8.01
C ASP A 7 -15.03 -22.18 -7.26
N VAL A 8 -15.45 -21.10 -7.95
CA VAL A 8 -15.75 -19.82 -7.30
C VAL A 8 -17.05 -19.98 -6.50
N SER A 9 -16.96 -19.87 -5.19
CA SER A 9 -18.13 -20.06 -4.32
C SER A 9 -19.20 -18.99 -4.60
N PRO A 10 -20.50 -19.27 -4.38
CA PRO A 10 -21.55 -18.29 -4.56
C PRO A 10 -21.31 -16.99 -3.78
N GLU A 11 -20.67 -17.07 -2.61
CA GLU A 11 -20.28 -15.92 -1.80
C GLU A 11 -19.19 -15.09 -2.47
N ALA A 12 -18.23 -15.72 -3.16
CA ALA A 12 -17.19 -15.01 -3.89
C ALA A 12 -17.75 -14.29 -5.12
N VAL A 13 -18.71 -14.90 -5.83
CA VAL A 13 -19.46 -14.22 -6.91
C VAL A 13 -20.24 -13.02 -6.38
N ALA A 14 -20.93 -13.19 -5.25
CA ALA A 14 -21.68 -12.11 -4.62
C ALA A 14 -20.77 -10.97 -4.13
N ALA A 15 -19.61 -11.29 -3.54
CA ALA A 15 -18.62 -10.30 -3.17
C ALA A 15 -18.12 -9.53 -4.39
N GLN A 16 -17.70 -10.23 -5.45
CA GLN A 16 -17.19 -9.63 -6.68
C GLN A 16 -18.18 -8.64 -7.32
N ALA A 17 -19.49 -8.92 -7.22
CA ALA A 17 -20.53 -8.04 -7.75
C ALA A 17 -20.60 -6.67 -7.07
N GLU A 18 -20.13 -6.54 -5.82
CA GLU A 18 -20.17 -5.29 -5.05
C GLU A 18 -18.86 -4.50 -5.07
N VAL A 19 -17.72 -5.16 -5.32
CA VAL A 19 -16.38 -4.55 -5.22
C VAL A 19 -16.29 -3.26 -6.01
N ILE A 20 -16.78 -3.26 -7.26
CA ILE A 20 -16.68 -2.07 -8.13
C ILE A 20 -17.44 -0.89 -7.54
N GLU A 21 -18.66 -1.08 -7.04
CA GLU A 21 -19.44 0.04 -6.51
C GLU A 21 -18.94 0.51 -5.14
N ILE A 22 -18.43 -0.40 -4.30
CA ILE A 22 -17.76 -0.03 -3.05
C ILE A 22 -16.49 0.78 -3.33
N LEU A 23 -15.65 0.33 -4.27
CA LEU A 23 -14.45 1.03 -4.69
C LEU A 23 -14.78 2.43 -5.22
N ARG A 24 -15.79 2.53 -6.08
CA ARG A 24 -16.21 3.81 -6.63
C ARG A 24 -16.79 4.73 -5.56
N GLY A 25 -17.50 4.19 -4.57
CA GLY A 25 -17.95 4.92 -3.39
C GLY A 25 -16.78 5.50 -2.60
N LEU A 26 -15.79 4.67 -2.28
CA LEU A 26 -14.58 5.10 -1.57
C LEU A 26 -13.77 6.15 -2.34
N ILE A 27 -13.58 5.98 -3.66
CA ILE A 27 -12.84 6.94 -4.51
C ILE A 27 -13.52 8.30 -4.54
N ARG A 28 -14.86 8.36 -4.56
CA ARG A 28 -15.59 9.64 -4.58
C ARG A 28 -15.45 10.45 -3.30
N ILE A 29 -15.02 9.82 -2.21
CA ILE A 29 -14.73 10.48 -0.94
C ILE A 29 -13.28 10.95 -0.99
N ASP A 30 -13.08 12.27 -1.06
CA ASP A 30 -11.75 12.87 -1.01
C ASP A 30 -11.16 12.72 0.41
N THR A 31 -10.23 11.78 0.53
CA THR A 31 -9.44 11.50 1.72
C THR A 31 -7.98 11.89 1.53
N THR A 32 -7.72 12.88 0.66
CA THR A 32 -6.35 13.34 0.39
C THR A 32 -5.59 13.62 1.68
N ASN A 33 -4.42 13.03 1.84
CA ASN A 33 -3.51 13.29 2.95
C ASN A 33 -2.15 13.74 2.42
N ASP A 34 -1.76 14.97 2.75
CA ASP A 34 -0.43 15.52 2.43
C ASP A 34 0.43 15.69 3.69
N GLY A 35 0.05 15.02 4.79
CA GLY A 35 0.69 15.15 6.10
C GLY A 35 0.34 16.45 6.84
N THR A 36 -0.63 17.21 6.35
CA THR A 36 -1.15 18.40 7.05
C THR A 36 -2.58 18.19 7.54
N ASP A 37 -2.94 18.89 8.62
CA ASP A 37 -4.31 18.90 9.14
C ASP A 37 -5.28 19.80 8.34
N ALA A 38 -4.84 20.33 7.20
CA ALA A 38 -5.65 21.21 6.35
C ALA A 38 -6.57 20.44 5.39
N ARG A 39 -6.40 19.12 5.28
CA ARG A 39 -7.17 18.25 4.40
C ARG A 39 -8.43 17.69 5.06
N PRO A 40 -9.36 17.08 4.27
CA PRO A 40 -10.64 16.59 4.80
C PRO A 40 -10.49 15.53 5.91
N GLY A 41 -9.46 14.68 5.81
CA GLY A 41 -9.29 13.49 6.64
C GLY A 41 -10.19 12.34 6.18
N GLU A 42 -10.18 11.25 6.96
CA GLU A 42 -10.75 9.95 6.58
C GLU A 42 -12.12 9.71 7.21
N ALA A 43 -12.62 10.61 8.07
CA ALA A 43 -13.88 10.45 8.78
C ALA A 43 -15.08 10.11 7.88
N ALA A 44 -15.21 10.74 6.72
CA ALA A 44 -16.30 10.47 5.78
C ALA A 44 -16.16 9.07 5.12
N ALA A 45 -14.94 8.63 4.84
CA ALA A 45 -14.69 7.29 4.32
C ALA A 45 -14.93 6.22 5.41
N ALA A 46 -14.50 6.49 6.64
CA ALA A 46 -14.77 5.63 7.78
C ALA A 46 -16.29 5.48 8.04
N GLU A 47 -17.06 6.57 7.96
CA GLU A 47 -18.52 6.54 8.04
C GLU A 47 -19.15 5.69 6.92
N TYR A 48 -18.63 5.82 5.70
CA TYR A 48 -19.08 5.01 4.57
C TYR A 48 -18.82 3.50 4.78
N VAL A 49 -17.62 3.14 5.25
CA VAL A 49 -17.27 1.75 5.57
C VAL A 49 -18.12 1.21 6.72
N GLU A 50 -18.32 2.00 7.78
CA GLU A 50 -19.17 1.63 8.91
C GLU A 50 -20.59 1.31 8.45
N ALA A 51 -21.19 2.19 7.64
CA ALA A 51 -22.55 2.01 7.13
C ALA A 51 -22.68 0.72 6.32
N LEU A 52 -21.72 0.42 5.44
CA LEU A 52 -21.72 -0.80 4.64
C LEU A 52 -21.60 -2.07 5.50
N LEU A 53 -20.76 -2.08 6.52
CA LEU A 53 -20.60 -3.26 7.36
C LEU A 53 -21.80 -3.44 8.31
N GLN A 54 -22.37 -2.36 8.83
CA GLN A 54 -23.59 -2.41 9.66
C GLN A 54 -24.83 -2.84 8.88
N GLU A 55 -24.93 -2.50 7.59
CA GLU A 55 -26.05 -2.89 6.71
C GLU A 55 -26.26 -4.43 6.70
N VAL A 56 -25.18 -5.20 6.81
CA VAL A 56 -25.24 -6.67 6.85
C VAL A 56 -25.31 -7.24 8.27
N GLY A 57 -25.37 -6.38 9.29
CA GLY A 57 -25.45 -6.76 10.69
C GLY A 57 -24.12 -7.16 11.31
N LEU A 58 -22.97 -6.69 10.79
CA LEU A 58 -21.71 -6.79 11.52
C LEU A 58 -21.68 -5.80 12.67
N GLU A 59 -21.05 -6.20 13.77
CA GLU A 59 -20.65 -5.26 14.82
C GLU A 59 -19.42 -4.49 14.35
N VAL A 60 -19.50 -3.17 14.41
CA VAL A 60 -18.51 -2.26 13.85
C VAL A 60 -18.23 -1.16 14.87
N GLU A 61 -16.96 -0.89 15.12
CA GLU A 61 -16.51 0.27 15.88
C GLU A 61 -15.78 1.22 14.92
N ARG A 62 -16.34 2.41 14.74
CA ARG A 62 -15.61 3.55 14.19
C ARG A 62 -14.97 4.33 15.32
N PHE A 63 -13.68 4.64 15.20
CA PHE A 63 -12.91 5.31 16.23
C PHE A 63 -12.15 6.50 15.66
N ALA A 64 -11.94 7.52 16.49
CA ALA A 64 -11.05 8.64 16.18
C ALA A 64 -9.68 8.40 16.81
N THR A 65 -8.61 8.86 16.15
CA THR A 65 -7.25 8.81 16.67
C THR A 65 -6.85 10.15 17.28
N THR A 66 -6.06 10.96 16.57
CA THR A 66 -5.53 12.24 17.04
C THR A 66 -6.46 13.42 16.78
N SER A 67 -7.48 13.27 15.94
CA SER A 67 -8.50 14.29 15.70
C SER A 67 -9.83 13.68 15.27
N SER A 68 -10.90 14.46 15.30
CA SER A 68 -12.21 14.03 14.79
C SER A 68 -12.21 13.74 13.28
N ARG A 69 -11.19 14.15 12.53
CA ARG A 69 -11.04 13.90 11.10
C ARG A 69 -10.24 12.63 10.80
N ARG A 70 -9.32 12.25 11.69
CA ARG A 70 -8.53 11.01 11.59
C ARG A 70 -9.30 9.88 12.22
N GLN A 71 -10.01 9.11 11.40
CA GLN A 71 -10.82 8.01 11.88
C GLN A 71 -10.53 6.73 11.13
N GLY A 72 -10.63 5.62 11.86
CA GLY A 72 -10.58 4.28 11.32
C GLY A 72 -11.82 3.49 11.69
N VAL A 73 -11.91 2.29 11.13
CA VAL A 73 -13.00 1.35 11.38
C VAL A 73 -12.42 0.00 11.74
N VAL A 74 -12.92 -0.63 12.80
CA VAL A 74 -12.65 -2.02 13.11
C VAL A 74 -13.96 -2.82 13.13
N ALA A 75 -13.95 -4.00 12.52
CA ALA A 75 -15.04 -4.96 12.59
C ALA A 75 -14.48 -6.37 12.78
N ARG A 76 -15.26 -7.24 13.44
CA ARG A 76 -14.86 -8.63 13.68
C ARG A 76 -15.88 -9.58 13.08
N LEU A 77 -15.38 -10.54 12.30
CA LEU A 77 -16.17 -11.69 11.87
C LEU A 77 -15.78 -12.91 12.71
N PRO A 78 -16.68 -13.44 13.56
CA PRO A 78 -16.37 -14.56 14.43
C PRO A 78 -16.07 -15.86 13.67
N GLY A 79 -14.93 -16.46 13.98
CA GLY A 79 -14.55 -17.79 13.52
C GLY A 79 -15.28 -18.89 14.28
N SER A 80 -15.14 -20.13 13.82
CA SER A 80 -15.73 -21.32 14.41
C SER A 80 -14.90 -21.92 15.54
N ASP A 81 -13.60 -21.63 15.60
CA ASP A 81 -12.67 -22.16 16.60
C ASP A 81 -12.03 -21.01 17.42
N PRO A 82 -12.48 -20.77 18.66
CA PRO A 82 -11.97 -19.68 19.50
C PRO A 82 -10.55 -19.93 20.03
N SER A 83 -9.99 -21.13 19.86
CA SER A 83 -8.60 -21.42 20.26
C SER A 83 -7.57 -20.91 19.25
N ARG A 84 -8.00 -20.58 18.03
CA ARG A 84 -7.10 -20.10 16.98
C ARG A 84 -6.83 -18.60 17.11
N PRO A 85 -5.58 -18.17 16.90
CA PRO A 85 -5.27 -16.75 16.77
C PRO A 85 -6.07 -16.10 15.64
N ARG A 86 -6.37 -14.81 15.83
CA ARG A 86 -7.11 -13.98 14.88
C ARG A 86 -6.23 -13.60 13.70
N LEU A 87 -6.84 -13.39 12.54
CA LEU A 87 -6.19 -12.81 11.36
C LEU A 87 -6.59 -11.35 11.21
N LEU A 88 -5.61 -10.47 11.10
CA LEU A 88 -5.85 -9.09 10.71
C LEU A 88 -5.90 -8.99 9.18
N LEU A 89 -6.96 -8.40 8.66
CA LEU A 89 -7.10 -7.97 7.27
C LEU A 89 -7.23 -6.45 7.31
N HIS A 90 -6.24 -5.73 6.79
CA HIS A 90 -6.19 -4.29 6.99
C HIS A 90 -5.84 -3.51 5.73
N GLY A 91 -6.18 -2.22 5.80
CA GLY A 91 -5.91 -1.24 4.76
C GLY A 91 -5.98 0.18 5.31
N HIS A 92 -5.73 1.17 4.46
CA HIS A 92 -5.79 2.60 4.76
C HIS A 92 -6.78 3.32 3.86
N LEU A 93 -7.45 4.33 4.44
CA LEU A 93 -8.52 5.06 3.78
C LEU A 93 -8.05 6.33 3.10
N ASP A 94 -6.87 6.84 3.47
CA ASP A 94 -6.29 8.04 2.87
C ASP A 94 -5.67 7.78 1.50
N VAL A 95 -5.33 8.86 0.82
CA VAL A 95 -4.71 8.81 -0.51
C VAL A 95 -3.76 9.99 -0.68
N VAL A 96 -2.69 9.83 -1.45
CA VAL A 96 -1.86 10.99 -1.82
C VAL A 96 -2.63 12.07 -2.61
N PRO A 97 -2.15 13.32 -2.62
CA PRO A 97 -2.73 14.40 -3.43
C PRO A 97 -2.82 14.07 -4.92
N ALA A 98 -3.89 14.58 -5.55
CA ALA A 98 -4.07 14.56 -6.99
C ALA A 98 -4.33 15.99 -7.52
N ARG A 99 -3.61 16.37 -8.58
CA ARG A 99 -3.83 17.66 -9.27
C ARG A 99 -4.72 17.44 -10.49
N PRO A 100 -5.97 17.92 -10.50
CA PRO A 100 -6.92 17.62 -11.58
C PRO A 100 -6.39 17.91 -12.99
N GLU A 101 -5.59 18.97 -13.16
CA GLU A 101 -4.95 19.35 -14.42
C GLU A 101 -3.97 18.31 -15.00
N HIS A 102 -3.50 17.36 -14.19
CA HIS A 102 -2.63 16.27 -14.64
C HIS A 102 -3.41 14.99 -14.98
N TRP A 103 -4.73 14.99 -14.85
CA TRP A 103 -5.54 13.79 -15.05
C TRP A 103 -6.41 13.89 -16.31
N SER A 104 -6.59 12.76 -16.98
CA SER A 104 -7.49 12.64 -18.13
C SER A 104 -8.97 12.55 -17.74
N VAL A 105 -9.24 12.18 -16.48
CA VAL A 105 -10.57 12.12 -15.84
C VAL A 105 -10.49 12.72 -14.44
N PRO A 106 -11.58 13.23 -13.84
CA PRO A 106 -11.55 13.74 -12.48
C PRO A 106 -10.99 12.68 -11.50
N PRO A 107 -9.97 13.00 -10.67
CA PRO A 107 -9.31 12.01 -9.82
C PRO A 107 -10.26 11.33 -8.84
N PHE A 108 -11.30 12.03 -8.38
CA PHE A 108 -12.33 11.49 -7.49
C PHE A 108 -13.65 11.18 -8.22
N GLY A 109 -13.63 11.04 -9.55
CA GLY A 109 -14.81 10.75 -10.37
C GLY A 109 -15.23 9.28 -10.34
N ALA A 110 -14.26 8.36 -10.14
CA ALA A 110 -14.47 6.92 -10.14
C ALA A 110 -15.13 6.41 -11.44
N GLU A 111 -14.57 6.82 -12.58
CA GLU A 111 -15.07 6.47 -13.91
C GLU A 111 -14.69 5.03 -14.27
N VAL A 112 -15.56 4.32 -15.00
CA VAL A 112 -15.24 2.99 -15.52
C VAL A 112 -14.97 3.13 -17.02
N ILE A 113 -13.73 2.90 -17.43
CA ILE A 113 -13.27 3.06 -18.82
C ILE A 113 -12.48 1.81 -19.19
N ASP A 114 -12.86 1.17 -20.30
CA ASP A 114 -12.24 -0.04 -20.84
C ASP A 114 -12.11 -1.18 -19.81
N GLY A 115 -13.13 -1.33 -18.95
CA GLY A 115 -13.17 -2.35 -17.90
C GLY A 115 -12.35 -2.04 -16.65
N MET A 116 -11.76 -0.85 -16.56
CA MET A 116 -10.96 -0.41 -15.41
C MET A 116 -11.66 0.71 -14.64
N VAL A 117 -11.51 0.74 -13.31
CA VAL A 117 -11.93 1.88 -12.49
C VAL A 117 -10.79 2.91 -12.44
N TRP A 118 -11.07 4.12 -12.89
CA TRP A 118 -10.13 5.23 -12.89
C TRP A 118 -10.42 6.18 -11.72
N GLY A 119 -9.43 6.37 -10.87
CA GLY A 119 -9.47 7.35 -9.78
C GLY A 119 -8.28 7.27 -8.84
N ARG A 120 -8.05 8.35 -8.08
CA ARG A 120 -7.09 8.40 -6.97
C ARG A 120 -7.58 7.47 -5.87
N GLY A 121 -6.75 6.51 -5.49
CA GLY A 121 -7.12 5.45 -4.56
C GLY A 121 -7.46 4.12 -5.22
N ALA A 122 -7.59 4.06 -6.55
CA ALA A 122 -8.06 2.85 -7.25
C ALA A 122 -7.12 1.63 -7.19
N VAL A 123 -5.86 1.84 -6.79
CA VAL A 123 -4.83 0.79 -6.63
C VAL A 123 -4.15 0.88 -5.27
N ASP A 124 -3.96 2.11 -4.79
CA ASP A 124 -3.34 2.42 -3.50
C ASP A 124 -4.31 3.34 -2.73
N MET A 125 -5.20 2.80 -1.89
CA MET A 125 -5.41 1.34 -1.71
C MET A 125 -6.86 0.87 -1.61
N LYS A 126 -7.78 1.72 -2.07
CA LYS A 126 -9.22 1.56 -1.88
C LYS A 126 -9.78 0.33 -2.60
N ASP A 127 -9.07 -0.26 -3.57
CA ASP A 127 -9.48 -1.50 -4.22
C ASP A 127 -9.41 -2.71 -3.28
N MET A 128 -8.32 -2.84 -2.52
CA MET A 128 -8.23 -3.86 -1.49
C MET A 128 -9.25 -3.61 -0.38
N ASP A 129 -9.46 -2.36 0.04
CA ASP A 129 -10.52 -2.06 1.00
C ASP A 129 -11.89 -2.52 0.49
N ALA A 130 -12.21 -2.21 -0.77
CA ALA A 130 -13.45 -2.63 -1.39
C ALA A 130 -13.59 -4.16 -1.44
N MET A 131 -12.51 -4.88 -1.73
CA MET A 131 -12.48 -6.35 -1.69
C MET A 131 -12.72 -6.89 -0.27
N LEU A 132 -12.09 -6.31 0.75
CA LEU A 132 -12.24 -6.71 2.14
C LEU A 132 -13.66 -6.45 2.66
N ILE A 133 -14.22 -5.28 2.35
CA ILE A 133 -15.60 -4.91 2.72
C ILE A 133 -16.60 -5.83 2.03
N ALA A 134 -16.44 -6.08 0.73
CA ALA A 134 -17.30 -6.99 -0.02
C ALA A 134 -17.25 -8.42 0.51
N LEU A 135 -16.05 -8.92 0.87
CA LEU A 135 -15.85 -10.23 1.48
C LEU A 135 -16.57 -10.32 2.84
N ALA A 136 -16.36 -9.34 3.72
CA ALA A 136 -16.99 -9.28 5.03
C ALA A 136 -18.52 -9.29 4.90
N ARG A 137 -19.06 -8.49 3.97
CA ARG A 137 -20.50 -8.42 3.67
C ARG A 137 -21.06 -9.74 3.17
N ALA A 138 -20.42 -10.33 2.16
CA ALA A 138 -20.86 -11.60 1.59
C ALA A 138 -20.86 -12.73 2.63
N TRP A 139 -19.80 -12.82 3.43
CA TRP A 139 -19.68 -13.87 4.44
C TRP A 139 -20.65 -13.68 5.60
N GLN A 140 -20.86 -12.43 6.05
CA GLN A 140 -21.85 -12.15 7.07
C GLN A 140 -23.26 -12.54 6.61
N ARG A 141 -23.67 -12.13 5.40
CA ARG A 141 -24.99 -12.49 4.85
C ARG A 141 -25.18 -13.99 4.69
N ALA A 142 -24.11 -14.71 4.32
CA ALA A 142 -24.13 -16.17 4.19
C ALA A 142 -24.05 -16.90 5.54
N GLY A 143 -23.83 -16.20 6.66
CA GLY A 143 -23.57 -16.82 7.96
C GLY A 143 -22.27 -17.64 7.98
N ARG A 144 -21.33 -17.32 7.08
CA ARG A 144 -20.07 -18.05 6.94
C ARG A 144 -19.16 -17.74 8.14
N ARG A 145 -18.78 -18.79 8.85
CA ARG A 145 -17.79 -18.71 9.94
C ARG A 145 -16.45 -19.31 9.48
N PRO A 146 -15.39 -18.51 9.31
CA PRO A 146 -14.04 -19.03 9.06
C PRO A 146 -13.52 -19.83 10.24
N GLN A 147 -12.41 -20.56 10.08
CA GLN A 147 -11.86 -21.34 11.20
C GLN A 147 -11.33 -20.45 12.33
N ARG A 148 -10.76 -19.30 12.00
CA ARG A 148 -10.27 -18.28 12.93
C ARG A 148 -11.06 -17.00 12.77
N ASP A 149 -11.09 -16.17 13.81
CA ASP A 149 -11.67 -14.83 13.69
C ASP A 149 -10.93 -14.00 12.65
N LEU A 150 -11.68 -13.18 11.92
CA LEU A 150 -11.13 -12.13 11.08
C LEU A 150 -11.37 -10.78 11.76
N VAL A 151 -10.31 -9.98 11.86
CA VAL A 151 -10.35 -8.58 12.28
C VAL A 151 -10.13 -7.74 11.03
N PHE A 152 -11.15 -7.00 10.61
CA PHE A 152 -11.04 -6.03 9.53
C PHE A 152 -10.69 -4.67 10.13
N LEU A 153 -9.59 -4.06 9.69
CA LEU A 153 -9.11 -2.79 10.24
C LEU A 153 -8.78 -1.82 9.10
N PHE A 154 -9.52 -0.73 9.00
CA PHE A 154 -9.32 0.34 8.03
C PHE A 154 -8.76 1.55 8.77
N LEU A 155 -7.54 1.96 8.41
CA LEU A 155 -6.74 2.94 9.15
C LEU A 155 -6.71 4.30 8.43
N PRO A 156 -6.53 5.39 9.17
CA PRO A 156 -6.13 6.66 8.58
C PRO A 156 -4.60 6.77 8.48
N ASP A 157 -4.15 7.75 7.71
CA ASP A 157 -2.82 8.37 7.79
C ASP A 157 -1.63 7.56 7.27
N GLU A 158 -1.83 6.50 6.48
CA GLU A 158 -0.71 5.70 5.95
C GLU A 158 0.20 6.53 5.05
N GLU A 159 -0.40 7.30 4.13
CA GLU A 159 0.29 8.05 3.08
C GLU A 159 1.15 9.21 3.64
N ALA A 160 0.96 9.54 4.92
CA ALA A 160 1.73 10.53 5.67
C ALA A 160 2.59 9.92 6.79
N GLY A 161 2.79 8.61 6.78
CA GLY A 161 3.72 7.90 7.67
C GLY A 161 3.09 7.24 8.90
N GLY A 162 1.76 7.13 8.95
CA GLY A 162 1.02 6.30 9.90
C GLY A 162 1.04 6.74 11.36
N GLN A 163 1.54 7.94 11.66
CA GLN A 163 1.68 8.43 13.04
C GLN A 163 0.33 8.64 13.72
N HIS A 164 -0.68 9.04 12.95
CA HIS A 164 -2.06 9.16 13.40
C HIS A 164 -2.89 7.90 13.13
N GLY A 165 -2.29 6.87 12.54
CA GLY A 165 -2.91 5.60 12.18
C GLY A 165 -2.34 4.45 12.97
N SER A 166 -1.63 3.55 12.28
CA SER A 166 -1.09 2.30 12.82
C SER A 166 -0.22 2.49 14.07
N HIS A 167 0.67 3.50 14.08
CA HIS A 167 1.51 3.80 15.25
C HIS A 167 0.66 4.16 16.47
N TRP A 168 -0.34 5.03 16.27
CA TRP A 168 -1.24 5.44 17.32
C TRP A 168 -2.03 4.25 17.90
N ILE A 169 -2.49 3.33 17.05
CA ILE A 169 -3.23 2.13 17.47
C ILE A 169 -2.38 1.22 18.34
N VAL A 170 -1.13 0.97 17.96
CA VAL A 170 -0.22 0.13 18.75
C VAL A 170 0.00 0.74 20.15
N ASP A 171 0.13 2.06 20.24
CA ASP A 171 0.42 2.75 21.49
C ASP A 171 -0.82 2.95 22.38
N HIS A 172 -2.01 3.17 21.81
CA HIS A 172 -3.20 3.63 22.54
C HIS A 172 -4.38 2.66 22.50
N ARG A 173 -4.45 1.79 21.49
CA ARG A 173 -5.53 0.80 21.30
C ARG A 173 -4.98 -0.61 21.00
N PRO A 174 -4.04 -1.14 21.80
CA PRO A 174 -3.53 -2.50 21.60
C PRO A 174 -4.64 -3.57 21.76
N ASP A 175 -5.77 -3.23 22.37
CA ASP A 175 -6.96 -4.08 22.47
C ASP A 175 -7.52 -4.49 21.10
N ILE A 176 -7.43 -3.61 20.09
CA ILE A 176 -7.85 -3.92 18.71
C ILE A 176 -7.04 -5.08 18.12
N LEU A 177 -5.77 -5.19 18.51
CA LEU A 177 -4.82 -6.18 18.00
C LEU A 177 -4.72 -7.42 18.90
N GLU A 178 -5.48 -7.48 20.00
CA GLU A 178 -5.40 -8.58 20.94
C GLU A 178 -5.71 -9.92 20.24
N GLY A 179 -4.82 -10.91 20.43
CA GLY A 179 -4.99 -12.26 19.87
C GLY A 179 -4.75 -12.37 18.36
N VAL A 180 -4.35 -11.29 17.69
CA VAL A 180 -3.88 -11.33 16.30
C VAL A 180 -2.47 -11.93 16.25
N SER A 181 -2.24 -12.91 15.37
CA SER A 181 -0.90 -13.47 15.14
C SER A 181 -0.28 -13.07 13.80
N GLU A 182 -1.10 -12.91 12.76
CA GLU A 182 -0.66 -12.45 11.45
C GLU A 182 -1.59 -11.38 10.87
N GLY A 183 -1.05 -10.54 9.99
CA GLY A 183 -1.78 -9.57 9.21
C GLY A 183 -1.61 -9.79 7.71
N VAL A 184 -2.66 -9.47 6.95
CA VAL A 184 -2.62 -9.33 5.49
C VAL A 184 -3.00 -7.89 5.17
N SER A 185 -2.08 -7.19 4.50
CA SER A 185 -2.24 -5.82 4.02
C SER A 185 -2.26 -5.79 2.50
N GLU A 186 -2.36 -4.58 1.97
CA GLU A 186 -2.19 -4.23 0.58
C GLU A 186 -0.84 -4.61 -0.04
N VAL A 187 -0.82 -4.48 -1.37
CA VAL A 187 0.35 -4.57 -2.24
C VAL A 187 1.29 -5.72 -1.86
N GLY A 188 0.86 -6.95 -2.17
CA GLY A 188 1.72 -8.13 -2.18
C GLY A 188 2.79 -8.14 -3.31
N GLY A 189 2.89 -7.05 -4.07
CA GLY A 189 3.64 -6.92 -5.31
C GLY A 189 2.73 -6.97 -6.55
N TYR A 190 3.29 -6.62 -7.71
CA TYR A 190 2.60 -6.73 -8.99
C TYR A 190 2.71 -8.15 -9.54
N SER A 191 1.64 -8.63 -10.16
CA SER A 191 1.65 -9.91 -10.84
C SER A 191 2.54 -9.87 -12.08
N LEU A 192 3.46 -10.83 -12.19
CA LEU A 192 4.43 -10.89 -13.27
C LEU A 192 3.97 -11.87 -14.35
N THR A 193 4.11 -11.50 -15.62
CA THR A 193 3.94 -12.43 -16.74
C THR A 193 5.32 -12.86 -17.21
N LEU A 194 5.57 -14.17 -17.20
CA LEU A 194 6.81 -14.77 -17.68
C LEU A 194 6.81 -14.86 -19.22
N PRO A 195 7.98 -15.08 -19.86
CA PRO A 195 8.07 -15.23 -21.31
C PRO A 195 7.25 -16.40 -21.89
N ASP A 196 6.88 -17.37 -21.06
CA ASP A 196 6.07 -18.54 -21.40
C ASP A 196 4.59 -18.40 -20.99
N ASP A 197 4.13 -17.15 -20.81
CA ASP A 197 2.76 -16.77 -20.41
C ASP A 197 2.31 -17.23 -19.01
N ARG A 198 3.18 -17.87 -18.23
CA ARG A 198 2.88 -18.16 -16.82
C ARG A 198 2.78 -16.86 -16.02
N ARG A 199 1.84 -16.83 -15.07
CA ARG A 199 1.61 -15.70 -14.17
C ARG A 199 2.13 -16.00 -12.78
N LEU A 200 3.01 -15.14 -12.27
CA LEU A 200 3.45 -15.17 -10.89
C LEU A 200 2.65 -14.18 -10.07
N TYR A 201 2.04 -14.67 -8.98
CA TYR A 201 1.41 -13.86 -7.95
C TYR A 201 2.34 -13.82 -6.76
N LEU A 202 2.91 -12.64 -6.51
CA LEU A 202 3.90 -12.47 -5.45
C LEU A 202 3.19 -12.33 -4.10
N ILE A 203 3.86 -12.81 -3.05
CA ILE A 203 3.46 -12.59 -1.66
C ILE A 203 4.60 -11.82 -1.01
N GLN A 204 4.37 -10.52 -0.78
CA GLN A 204 5.31 -9.67 -0.07
C GLN A 204 5.32 -10.05 1.42
N THR A 205 6.51 -10.20 1.98
CA THR A 205 6.71 -10.53 3.41
C THR A 205 7.61 -9.53 4.12
N ALA A 206 8.10 -8.53 3.40
CA ALA A 206 8.94 -7.46 3.93
C ALA A 206 8.93 -6.26 2.99
N GLU A 207 9.13 -5.08 3.56
CA GLU A 207 9.28 -3.82 2.85
C GLU A 207 10.57 -3.11 3.25
N LYS A 208 11.02 -2.18 2.41
CA LYS A 208 12.16 -1.33 2.73
C LYS A 208 11.70 -0.23 3.69
N GLY A 209 12.52 0.05 4.69
CA GLY A 209 12.35 1.26 5.49
C GLY A 209 12.60 2.52 4.67
N ILE A 210 12.04 3.63 5.12
CA ILE A 210 12.21 4.96 4.53
C ILE A 210 12.89 5.91 5.53
N ALA A 211 13.78 6.77 5.02
CA ALA A 211 14.44 7.81 5.81
C ALA A 211 14.51 9.09 4.98
N TRP A 212 13.65 10.04 5.32
CA TRP A 212 13.66 11.37 4.72
C TRP A 212 14.74 12.25 5.37
N MET A 213 15.56 12.92 4.56
CA MET A 213 16.61 13.83 5.04
C MET A 213 16.49 15.19 4.37
N ARG A 214 16.64 16.26 5.15
CA ARG A 214 16.76 17.63 4.63
C ARG A 214 18.23 18.06 4.67
N LEU A 215 18.78 18.38 3.50
CA LEU A 215 20.12 18.94 3.38
C LEU A 215 20.04 20.46 3.36
N VAL A 216 20.84 21.11 4.21
CA VAL A 216 20.94 22.57 4.28
C VAL A 216 22.41 22.94 4.12
N ALA A 217 22.69 23.88 3.22
CA ALA A 217 24.00 24.49 3.05
C ALA A 217 23.87 26.00 3.27
N GLU A 218 24.84 26.57 3.95
CA GLU A 218 24.98 28.02 4.16
C GLU A 218 26.24 28.49 3.43
N GLY A 219 26.23 29.72 2.95
CA GLY A 219 27.37 30.34 2.29
C GLY A 219 27.24 31.85 2.21
N ALA A 220 28.34 32.54 1.91
CA ALA A 220 28.39 33.99 1.87
C ALA A 220 27.59 34.60 0.71
N ALA A 221 26.75 35.59 1.03
CA ALA A 221 26.09 36.42 0.02
C ALA A 221 27.12 37.34 -0.67
N GLY A 222 27.06 37.45 -1.99
CA GLY A 222 28.00 38.25 -2.76
C GLY A 222 27.48 38.64 -4.15
N HIS A 223 28.15 39.62 -4.76
CA HIS A 223 27.83 40.04 -6.13
C HIS A 223 28.26 38.95 -7.13
N GLY A 224 27.36 38.53 -8.03
CA GLY A 224 27.60 37.37 -8.91
C GLY A 224 28.76 37.51 -9.91
N SER A 225 29.32 38.70 -10.09
CA SER A 225 30.51 38.94 -10.92
C SER A 225 31.84 38.85 -10.14
N MET A 226 31.80 38.67 -8.82
CA MET A 226 32.98 38.58 -7.96
C MET A 226 33.32 37.11 -7.72
N LEU A 227 34.61 36.81 -7.57
CA LEU A 227 35.07 35.45 -7.22
C LEU A 227 34.67 35.14 -5.77
N THR A 228 33.85 34.10 -5.57
CA THR A 228 33.54 33.55 -4.23
C THR A 228 33.73 32.04 -4.28
N GLY A 229 34.39 31.48 -3.24
CA GLY A 229 34.55 30.03 -3.07
C GLY A 229 33.51 29.40 -2.14
N ASP A 230 32.72 30.23 -1.46
CA ASP A 230 31.73 29.85 -0.46
C ASP A 230 30.34 30.05 -1.05
N ASN A 231 29.78 29.01 -1.66
CA ASN A 231 28.51 29.07 -2.39
C ASN A 231 27.62 27.88 -1.99
N ALA A 232 26.56 28.19 -1.24
CA ALA A 232 25.60 27.20 -0.75
C ALA A 232 24.96 26.36 -1.87
N VAL A 233 24.70 26.95 -3.05
CA VAL A 233 24.09 26.25 -4.18
C VAL A 233 25.06 25.21 -4.77
N THR A 234 26.33 25.60 -4.96
CA THR A 234 27.35 24.67 -5.46
C THR A 234 27.60 23.53 -4.47
N GLU A 235 27.65 23.84 -3.17
CA GLU A 235 27.84 22.85 -2.10
C GLU A 235 26.69 21.84 -2.05
N VAL A 236 25.43 22.31 -2.00
CA VAL A 236 24.27 21.41 -1.97
C VAL A 236 24.15 20.61 -3.26
N ALA A 237 24.41 21.21 -4.43
CA ALA A 237 24.39 20.51 -5.70
C ALA A 237 25.45 19.39 -5.76
N SER A 238 26.66 19.65 -5.23
CA SER A 238 27.70 18.63 -5.13
C SER A 238 27.30 17.51 -4.17
N ALA A 239 26.74 17.82 -3.00
CA ALA A 239 26.26 16.83 -2.05
C ALA A 239 25.15 15.94 -2.65
N VAL A 240 24.15 16.56 -3.28
CA VAL A 240 23.05 15.85 -3.96
C VAL A 240 23.60 14.96 -5.08
N SER A 241 24.54 15.45 -5.88
CA SER A 241 25.17 14.65 -6.95
C SER A 241 25.91 13.44 -6.38
N ARG A 242 26.67 13.59 -5.29
CA ARG A 242 27.37 12.47 -4.65
C ARG A 242 26.40 11.41 -4.12
N ILE A 243 25.29 11.83 -3.52
CA ILE A 243 24.25 10.92 -3.02
C ILE A 243 23.57 10.19 -4.17
N GLY A 244 23.13 10.91 -5.21
CA GLY A 244 22.44 10.33 -6.36
C GLY A 244 23.31 9.40 -7.21
N GLN A 245 24.63 9.59 -7.21
CA GLN A 245 25.59 8.75 -7.92
C GLN A 245 26.15 7.59 -7.07
N HIS A 246 25.84 7.55 -5.78
CA HIS A 246 26.34 6.50 -4.91
C HIS A 246 25.75 5.14 -5.29
N ARG A 247 26.63 4.18 -5.63
CA ARG A 247 26.25 2.80 -5.88
C ARG A 247 26.21 2.02 -4.58
N TRP A 248 25.01 1.74 -4.10
CA TRP A 248 24.79 0.90 -2.93
C TRP A 248 25.15 -0.56 -3.24
N PRO A 249 25.82 -1.26 -2.31
CA PRO A 249 26.13 -2.68 -2.48
C PRO A 249 24.85 -3.53 -2.41
N VAL A 250 24.88 -4.69 -3.06
CA VAL A 250 23.83 -5.71 -2.89
C VAL A 250 23.84 -6.20 -1.45
N GLN A 251 22.69 -6.13 -0.79
CA GLN A 251 22.47 -6.59 0.57
C GLN A 251 21.16 -7.36 0.64
N LEU A 252 21.26 -8.68 0.62
CA LEU A 252 20.07 -9.54 0.64
C LEU A 252 19.64 -9.85 2.08
N SER A 253 18.40 -9.53 2.40
CA SER A 253 17.69 -10.11 3.54
C SER A 253 17.35 -11.59 3.26
N PRO A 254 16.95 -12.38 4.28
CA PRO A 254 16.43 -13.73 4.04
C PRO A 254 15.27 -13.76 3.03
N THR A 255 14.32 -12.82 3.14
CA THR A 255 13.21 -12.67 2.19
C THR A 255 13.70 -12.34 0.78
N ALA A 256 14.64 -11.40 0.63
CA ALA A 256 15.17 -11.03 -0.68
C ALA A 256 15.91 -12.20 -1.35
N ARG A 257 16.64 -13.02 -0.57
CA ARG A 257 17.27 -14.26 -1.07
C ARG A 257 16.23 -15.23 -1.63
N HIS A 258 15.14 -15.48 -0.92
CA HIS A 258 14.07 -16.37 -1.40
C HIS A 258 13.40 -15.81 -2.66
N MET A 259 13.10 -14.51 -2.70
CA MET A 259 12.53 -13.87 -3.89
C MET A 259 13.46 -14.03 -5.11
N VAL A 260 14.75 -13.72 -4.97
CA VAL A 260 15.73 -13.85 -6.07
C VAL A 260 15.83 -15.29 -6.54
N ALA A 261 15.89 -16.26 -5.62
CA ALA A 261 15.95 -17.68 -5.96
C ALA A 261 14.69 -18.15 -6.71
N ALA A 262 13.50 -17.82 -6.20
CA ALA A 262 12.23 -18.21 -6.81
C ALA A 262 12.02 -17.58 -8.19
N ILE A 263 12.42 -16.31 -8.37
CA ILE A 263 12.37 -15.65 -9.67
C ILE A 263 13.40 -16.26 -10.63
N GLY A 264 14.64 -16.50 -10.17
CA GLY A 264 15.65 -17.18 -10.97
C GLY A 264 15.20 -18.55 -11.46
N GLU A 265 14.61 -19.36 -10.57
CA GLU A 265 14.01 -20.65 -10.92
C GLU A 265 12.87 -20.50 -11.94
N ALA A 266 11.96 -19.54 -11.71
CA ALA A 266 10.82 -19.31 -12.59
C ALA A 266 11.24 -18.91 -14.01
N TYR A 267 12.31 -18.11 -14.15
CA TYR A 267 12.89 -17.70 -15.43
C TYR A 267 13.90 -18.70 -16.00
N GLY A 268 14.35 -19.69 -15.22
CA GLY A 268 15.44 -20.58 -15.61
C GLY A 268 16.79 -19.87 -15.75
N LEU A 269 17.03 -18.84 -14.93
CA LEU A 269 18.21 -17.97 -15.00
C LEU A 269 18.91 -17.87 -13.64
N GLU A 270 20.25 -17.78 -13.66
CA GLU A 270 21.00 -17.23 -12.54
C GLU A 270 21.02 -15.70 -12.68
N LEU A 271 20.47 -15.00 -11.69
CA LEU A 271 20.33 -13.55 -11.73
C LEU A 271 21.62 -12.85 -11.29
N ASP A 272 22.16 -11.99 -12.14
CA ASP A 272 23.30 -11.12 -11.79
C ASP A 272 22.77 -9.86 -11.12
N LEU A 273 22.96 -9.75 -9.80
CA LEU A 273 22.51 -8.59 -9.04
C LEU A 273 23.55 -7.47 -9.03
N ASP A 274 24.80 -7.70 -9.37
CA ASP A 274 25.84 -6.68 -9.35
C ASP A 274 25.85 -5.86 -10.65
N ASP A 275 25.39 -6.45 -11.76
CA ASP A 275 25.21 -5.75 -13.03
C ASP A 275 23.72 -5.42 -13.31
N PRO A 276 23.28 -4.17 -13.07
CA PRO A 276 21.89 -3.77 -13.34
C PRO A 276 21.53 -3.77 -14.83
N VAL A 277 22.51 -3.68 -15.75
CA VAL A 277 22.28 -3.75 -17.19
C VAL A 277 21.97 -5.20 -17.58
N GLU A 278 22.75 -6.14 -17.06
CA GLU A 278 22.50 -7.56 -17.27
C GLU A 278 21.18 -8.00 -16.62
N LEU A 279 20.90 -7.57 -15.39
CA LEU A 279 19.62 -7.85 -14.73
C LEU A 279 18.42 -7.33 -15.54
N ALA A 280 18.53 -6.12 -16.10
CA ALA A 280 17.53 -5.55 -17.00
C ALA A 280 17.38 -6.33 -18.31
N ARG A 281 18.48 -6.84 -18.86
CA ARG A 281 18.46 -7.73 -20.03
C ARG A 281 17.78 -9.06 -19.72
N GLN A 282 18.00 -9.61 -18.53
CA GLN A 282 17.43 -10.88 -18.07
C GLN A 282 15.94 -10.79 -17.78
N LEU A 283 15.48 -9.71 -17.13
CA LEU A 283 14.15 -9.64 -16.52
C LEU A 283 13.26 -8.50 -17.06
N GLY A 284 13.77 -7.67 -17.97
CA GLY A 284 13.03 -6.56 -18.55
C GLY A 284 12.50 -5.60 -17.47
N PRO A 285 11.20 -5.23 -17.52
CA PRO A 285 10.59 -4.31 -16.55
C PRO A 285 10.71 -4.74 -15.07
N VAL A 286 10.78 -6.05 -14.81
CA VAL A 286 10.83 -6.61 -13.45
C VAL A 286 12.17 -6.32 -12.76
N ALA A 287 13.24 -6.08 -13.54
CA ALA A 287 14.57 -5.82 -13.03
C ALA A 287 14.62 -4.60 -12.10
N ARG A 288 13.79 -3.57 -12.34
CA ARG A 288 13.75 -2.38 -11.50
C ARG A 288 13.27 -2.71 -10.08
N PHE A 289 12.25 -3.55 -9.96
CA PHE A 289 11.69 -3.98 -8.68
C PHE A 289 12.70 -4.83 -7.89
N ILE A 290 13.29 -5.84 -8.54
CA ILE A 290 14.30 -6.71 -7.91
C ILE A 290 15.57 -5.93 -7.56
N GLY A 291 16.04 -5.07 -8.46
CA GLY A 291 17.19 -4.21 -8.23
C GLY A 291 16.98 -3.30 -7.02
N ALA A 292 15.80 -2.72 -6.86
CA ALA A 292 15.45 -1.88 -5.70
C ALA A 292 15.29 -2.69 -4.41
N GLY A 293 14.77 -3.92 -4.46
CA GLY A 293 14.54 -4.78 -3.29
C GLY A 293 15.81 -5.46 -2.73
N THR A 294 16.91 -5.44 -3.50
CA THR A 294 18.17 -6.12 -3.15
C THR A 294 19.24 -5.18 -2.60
N ARG A 295 18.96 -3.88 -2.48
CA ARG A 295 19.89 -2.86 -1.97
C ARG A 295 19.18 -1.60 -1.48
N ASN A 296 19.92 -0.74 -0.79
CA ASN A 296 19.48 0.62 -0.50
C ASN A 296 19.37 1.47 -1.76
N THR A 297 18.47 2.44 -1.77
CA THR A 297 18.28 3.35 -2.90
C THR A 297 18.20 4.77 -2.38
N ALA A 298 18.83 5.71 -3.08
CA ALA A 298 18.70 7.13 -2.80
C ALA A 298 18.17 7.83 -4.05
N ASN A 299 17.03 8.51 -3.93
CA ASN A 299 16.41 9.26 -5.03
C ASN A 299 16.27 10.72 -4.58
N PRO A 300 17.24 11.59 -4.92
CA PRO A 300 17.08 13.02 -4.68
C PRO A 300 15.88 13.55 -5.46
N THR A 301 14.96 14.22 -4.76
CA THR A 301 13.78 14.87 -5.33
C THR A 301 13.81 16.37 -5.01
N MET A 302 13.08 17.17 -5.80
CA MET A 302 12.96 18.63 -5.67
C MET A 302 11.52 19.00 -5.33
#